data_AF-A0A927LY06-F1
#
_entry.id   AF-A0A927LY06-F1
#
_cell.length_a   1.000
_cell.length_b   1.000
_cell.length_c   1.000
_cell.angle_alpha   90.00
_cell.angle_beta   90.00
_cell.angle_gamma   90.00
#
_symmetry.space_group_name_H-M   'P 1'
#
loop_
_entity.id
_entity.type
_entity.pdbx_description
1 polymer ?
#
loop_
_entity_poly.entity_id
_entity_poly.type
_entity_poly.pdbx_seq_one_letter_code
_entity_poly.pdbx_strand_id
1 'polypeptide(L)'
;MRNTLRNDVERNHSPITKCLLRNTELEYRAKTVKGYEVSCYQMCFYILQNEAKAMKAALASVEALLLNDSFFSMPERERLDAVRKVSIRCSLRQV
;
A
#
# COMPACT_ATOMS: atom_id res chain seq x y z
N MET A 1 -10.66 -21.94 -48.66
CA MET A 1 -9.46 -21.31 -49.23
C MET A 1 -9.04 -20.16 -48.34
N ARG A 2 -7.84 -20.27 -47.73
CA ARG A 2 -7.00 -19.23 -47.08
C ARG A 2 -7.60 -18.50 -45.87
N ASN A 3 -6.91 -18.22 -44.78
CA ASN A 3 -5.67 -18.66 -44.12
C ASN A 3 -5.71 -17.82 -42.80
N THR A 4 -5.50 -18.42 -41.63
CA THR A 4 -4.31 -18.20 -40.78
C THR A 4 -4.07 -16.71 -40.48
N LEU A 5 -4.25 -16.19 -39.26
CA LEU A 5 -3.42 -16.38 -38.05
C LEU A 5 -4.16 -15.60 -36.93
N ARG A 6 -4.64 -16.21 -35.85
CA ARG A 6 -3.84 -16.53 -34.65
C ARG A 6 -2.68 -15.54 -34.46
N ASN A 7 -3.00 -14.35 -33.95
CA ASN A 7 -1.98 -13.53 -33.30
C ASN A 7 -2.23 -13.61 -31.80
N ASP A 8 -1.74 -14.73 -31.28
CA ASP A 8 -1.32 -14.90 -29.90
C ASP A 8 -0.38 -13.73 -29.56
N VAL A 9 -0.90 -12.65 -28.98
CA VAL A 9 -0.08 -11.68 -28.24
C VAL A 9 0.17 -12.25 -26.85
N GLU A 10 0.69 -13.49 -26.81
CA GLU A 10 1.29 -14.05 -25.62
C GLU A 10 2.66 -13.42 -25.44
N ARG A 11 2.70 -12.43 -24.55
CA ARG A 11 3.66 -12.34 -23.44
C ARG A 11 5.05 -12.89 -23.74
N ASN A 12 5.88 -12.11 -24.42
CA ASN A 12 7.33 -12.22 -24.28
C ASN A 12 7.89 -10.92 -23.71
N HIS A 13 7.45 -10.56 -22.49
CA HIS A 13 8.26 -9.65 -21.68
C HIS A 13 9.47 -10.45 -21.18
N SER A 14 10.66 -10.06 -21.62
CA SER A 14 11.92 -10.58 -21.08
C SER A 14 11.87 -10.60 -19.54
N PRO A 15 12.45 -11.63 -18.87
CA PRO A 15 12.50 -11.70 -17.41
C PRO A 15 13.01 -10.41 -16.77
N ILE A 16 13.92 -9.72 -17.47
CA ILE A 16 14.51 -8.44 -17.07
C ILE A 16 13.45 -7.32 -17.04
N THR A 17 12.60 -7.21 -18.07
CA THR A 17 11.54 -6.20 -18.15
C THR A 17 10.50 -6.39 -17.04
N LYS A 18 10.12 -7.64 -16.75
CA LYS A 18 9.19 -7.96 -15.65
C LYS A 18 9.78 -7.62 -14.28
N CYS A 19 11.09 -7.81 -14.09
CA CYS A 19 11.80 -7.46 -12.86
C CYS A 19 11.88 -5.95 -12.64
N LEU A 20 12.22 -5.19 -13.69
CA LEU A 20 12.29 -3.73 -13.65
C LEU A 20 10.92 -3.10 -13.30
N LEU A 21 9.85 -3.54 -13.95
CA LEU A 21 8.49 -3.08 -13.65
C LEU A 21 8.05 -3.38 -12.22
N ARG A 22 8.50 -4.52 -11.67
CA ARG A 22 8.23 -4.89 -10.27
C ARG A 22 8.98 -3.98 -9.30
N ASN A 23 10.22 -3.62 -9.58
CA ASN A 23 10.99 -2.71 -8.72
C ASN A 23 10.38 -1.30 -8.72
N THR A 24 9.96 -0.78 -9.87
CA THR A 24 9.31 0.54 -9.94
C THR A 24 7.98 0.56 -9.21
N GLU A 25 7.22 -0.53 -9.24
CA GLU A 25 5.98 -0.66 -8.47
C GLU A 25 6.25 -0.67 -6.96
N LEU A 26 7.26 -1.43 -6.52
CA LEU A 26 7.65 -1.47 -5.11
C LEU A 26 8.13 -0.11 -4.60
N GLU A 27 8.91 0.62 -5.40
CA GLU A 27 9.35 1.99 -5.08
C GLU A 27 8.17 2.95 -5.00
N TYR A 28 7.22 2.87 -5.94
CA TYR A 28 6.00 3.68 -5.93
C TYR A 28 5.18 3.44 -4.65
N ARG A 29 4.96 2.17 -4.30
CA ARG A 29 4.21 1.80 -3.11
C ARG A 29 4.89 2.25 -1.83
N ALA A 30 6.20 1.99 -1.70
CA ALA A 30 6.98 2.41 -0.56
C ALA A 30 6.94 3.94 -0.38
N LYS A 31 7.13 4.70 -1.47
CA LYS A 31 7.06 6.16 -1.44
C LYS A 31 5.67 6.66 -1.05
N THR A 32 4.62 6.02 -1.58
CA THR A 32 3.23 6.38 -1.28
C THR A 32 2.91 6.17 0.19
N VAL A 33 3.21 4.99 0.74
CA VAL A 33 2.90 4.70 2.15
C VAL A 33 3.77 5.54 3.10
N LYS A 34 5.03 5.80 2.74
CA LYS A 34 5.92 6.70 3.50
C LYS A 34 5.30 8.08 3.71
N GLY A 35 4.55 8.59 2.73
CA GLY A 35 3.82 9.86 2.85
C GLY A 35 2.77 9.89 3.97
N TYR A 36 2.31 8.72 4.44
CA TYR A 36 1.28 8.60 5.47
C TYR A 36 1.82 8.14 6.84
N GLU A 37 3.12 7.92 7.00
CA GLU A 37 3.74 7.48 8.27
C GLU A 37 3.40 8.43 9.42
N VAL A 38 3.59 9.74 9.20
CA VAL A 38 3.32 10.78 10.21
C VAL A 38 1.83 10.82 10.56
N SER A 39 0.94 10.73 9.57
CA SER A 39 -0.51 10.72 9.81
C SER A 39 -0.94 9.48 10.60
N CYS A 40 -0.40 8.31 10.27
CA CYS A 40 -0.66 7.07 11.03
C CYS A 40 -0.22 7.24 12.49
N TYR A 41 1.00 7.74 12.71
CA TYR A 41 1.52 7.96 14.06
C TYR A 41 0.68 8.96 14.85
N GLN A 42 0.37 10.13 14.28
CA GLN A 42 -0.43 11.16 14.95
C GLN A 42 -1.80 10.65 15.36
N MET A 43 -2.50 9.92 14.48
CA MET A 43 -3.80 9.34 14.81
C MET A 43 -3.68 8.26 15.87
N CYS A 44 -2.69 7.37 15.75
CA CYS A 44 -2.48 6.33 16.74
C CYS A 44 -2.13 6.89 18.12
N PHE A 45 -1.30 7.94 18.17
CA PHE A 45 -0.91 8.62 19.40
C PHE A 45 -2.08 9.36 20.03
N TYR A 46 -2.89 10.05 19.22
CA TYR A 46 -4.10 10.71 19.70
C TYR A 46 -5.06 9.73 20.40
N ILE A 47 -5.20 8.51 19.90
CA ILE A 47 -6.09 7.50 20.47
C ILE A 47 -5.48 6.85 21.73
N LEU A 48 -4.20 6.47 21.66
CA LEU A 48 -3.57 5.63 22.68
C LEU A 48 -2.93 6.43 23.82
N GLN A 49 -2.59 7.71 23.58
CA GLN A 49 -1.93 8.60 24.54
C GLN A 49 -0.66 7.98 25.17
N ASN A 50 -0.02 7.07 24.43
CA ASN A 50 1.15 6.31 24.85
C ASN A 50 2.05 6.10 23.64
N GLU A 51 3.26 6.66 23.68
CA GLU A 51 4.19 6.68 22.56
C GLU A 51 4.58 5.27 22.09
N ALA A 52 4.91 4.37 23.00
CA ALA A 52 5.32 3.00 22.66
C ALA A 52 4.19 2.22 21.97
N LYS A 53 2.97 2.29 22.53
CA LYS A 53 1.79 1.66 21.92
C LYS A 53 1.44 2.32 20.57
N ALA A 54 1.55 3.64 20.48
CA ALA A 54 1.25 4.39 19.27
C ALA A 54 2.22 4.08 18.13
N MET A 55 3.52 4.01 18.40
CA MET A 55 4.53 3.64 17.43
C MET A 55 4.28 2.23 16.89
N LYS A 56 3.99 1.28 17.79
CA LYS A 56 3.64 -0.09 17.40
C LYS A 56 2.37 -0.15 16.54
N ALA A 57 1.33 0.60 16.89
CA ALA A 57 0.09 0.68 16.10
C ALA A 57 0.32 1.36 14.73
N ALA A 58 1.15 2.40 14.67
CA ALA A 58 1.46 3.12 13.44
C ALA A 58 2.23 2.24 12.45
N LEU A 59 3.24 1.49 12.91
CA LEU A 59 3.96 0.51 12.09
C LEU A 59 3.01 -0.55 11.53
N ALA A 60 2.15 -1.12 12.37
CA ALA A 60 1.14 -2.08 11.92
C ALA A 60 0.14 -1.47 10.91
N SER A 61 -0.11 -0.16 11.00
CA SER A 61 -0.98 0.56 10.06
C SER A 61 -0.34 0.73 8.70
N VAL A 62 0.91 1.19 8.68
CA VAL A 62 1.75 1.34 7.48
C VAL A 62 1.89 0.00 6.76
N GLU A 63 2.19 -1.08 7.50
CA GLU A 63 2.27 -2.43 6.94
C GLU A 63 0.93 -2.89 6.34
N ALA A 64 -0.19 -2.66 7.04
CA ALA A 64 -1.51 -3.01 6.54
C ALA A 64 -1.92 -2.23 5.29
N LEU A 65 -1.45 -0.98 5.13
CA LEU A 65 -1.65 -0.19 3.92
C LEU A 65 -0.80 -0.73 2.76
N LEU A 66 0.46 -1.09 3.04
CA LEU A 66 1.38 -1.63 2.04
C LEU A 66 0.89 -2.96 1.44
N LEU A 67 0.27 -3.80 2.27
CA LEU A 67 -0.32 -5.09 1.87
C LEU A 67 -1.68 -4.96 1.17
N ASN A 68 -2.30 -3.78 1.18
CA ASN A 68 -3.60 -3.57 0.56
C ASN A 68 -3.45 -3.05 -0.87
N ASP A 69 -3.48 -3.94 -1.86
CA ASP A 69 -3.37 -3.56 -3.28
C ASP A 69 -4.40 -2.50 -3.72
N SER A 70 -5.63 -2.60 -3.20
CA SER A 70 -6.71 -1.65 -3.54
C SER A 70 -6.43 -0.23 -3.07
N PHE A 71 -5.56 -0.05 -2.06
CA PHE A 71 -5.18 1.28 -1.58
C PHE A 71 -4.48 2.10 -2.66
N PHE A 72 -3.66 1.44 -3.49
CA PHE A 72 -2.88 2.11 -4.53
C PHE A 72 -3.69 2.46 -5.78
N SER A 73 -4.90 1.90 -5.94
CA SER A 73 -5.83 2.29 -7.01
C SER A 73 -6.84 3.35 -6.57
N MET A 74 -6.98 3.64 -5.27
CA MET A 74 -7.89 4.66 -4.76
C MET A 74 -7.44 6.09 -5.10
N PRO A 75 -8.38 7.02 -5.31
CA PRO A 75 -8.11 8.46 -5.30
C PRO A 75 -7.51 8.93 -3.98
N GLU A 76 -6.70 9.99 -4.01
CA GLU A 76 -5.98 10.49 -2.82
C GLU A 76 -6.89 10.82 -1.62
N ARG A 77 -8.08 11.40 -1.88
CA ARG A 77 -9.05 11.69 -0.82
C ARG A 77 -9.55 10.43 -0.11
N GLU A 78 -9.80 9.36 -0.87
CA GLU A 78 -10.25 8.08 -0.32
C GLU A 78 -9.11 7.36 0.42
N ARG A 79 -7.86 7.54 -0.02
CA ARG A 79 -6.68 7.02 0.68
C ARG A 79 -6.55 7.60 2.09
N LEU A 80 -6.82 8.89 2.29
CA LEU A 80 -6.79 9.50 3.63
C LEU A 80 -7.82 8.87 4.57
N ASP A 81 -9.02 8.58 4.06
CA ASP A 81 -10.05 7.88 4.82
C ASP A 81 -9.65 6.43 5.13
N ALA A 82 -9.01 5.74 4.18
CA ALA A 82 -8.47 4.41 4.39
C ALA A 82 -7.37 4.40 5.47
N VAL A 83 -6.43 5.35 5.40
CA VAL A 83 -5.38 5.56 6.41
C VAL A 83 -6.02 5.73 7.79
N ARG A 84 -7.00 6.62 7.92
CA ARG A 84 -7.70 6.86 9.19
C ARG A 84 -8.34 5.58 9.75
N LYS A 85 -9.09 4.85 8.93
CA LYS A 85 -9.75 3.60 9.34
C LYS A 85 -8.73 2.55 9.80
N VAL A 86 -7.62 2.41 9.06
CA VAL A 86 -6.56 1.45 9.39
C VAL A 86 -5.88 1.84 10.70
N SER A 87 -5.52 3.11 10.88
CA SER A 87 -4.88 3.61 12.11
C SER A 87 -5.74 3.38 13.35
N ILE A 88 -7.04 3.70 13.29
CA ILE A 88 -7.98 3.43 14.39
C ILE A 88 -8.01 1.93 14.70
N ARG A 89 -8.20 1.09 13.68
CA ARG A 89 -8.26 -0.37 13.85
C ARG A 89 -6.99 -0.93 14.49
N CYS A 90 -5.81 -0.48 14.08
CA CYS A 90 -4.54 -0.93 14.63
C CYS A 90 -4.33 -0.42 16.06
N SER A 91 -4.76 0.81 16.38
CA SER A 91 -4.74 1.33 17.75
C SER A 91 -5.59 0.50 18.69
N LEU A 92 -6.80 0.12 18.28
CA LEU A 92 -7.71 -0.70 19.10
C LEU A 92 -7.13 -2.08 19.45
N ARG A 93 -6.17 -2.59 18.67
CA ARG A 93 -5.46 -3.85 18.96
C ARG A 93 -4.32 -3.71 19.98
N GLN A 94 -3.96 -2.49 20.37
CA GLN A 94 -2.91 -2.22 21.37
C GLN A 94 -3.47 -1.77 22.73
N VAL A 95 -4.80 -1.67 22.85
CA VAL A 95 -5.48 -1.31 24.09
C VAL A 95 -5.22 -2.38 25.14
#